data_AF-A0A961LYI9-F1
#
_entry.id   AF-A0A961LYI9-F1
#
_cell.length_a   1.000
_cell.length_b   1.000
_cell.length_c   1.000
_cell.angle_alpha   90.00
_cell.angle_beta   90.00
_cell.angle_gamma   90.00
#
_symmetry.space_group_name_H-M   'P 1'
#
loop_
_entity.id
_entity.type
_entity.pdbx_description
1 polymer ?
#
loop_
_entity_poly.entity_id
_entity_poly.type
_entity_poly.pdbx_seq_one_letter_code
_entity_poly.pdbx_strand_id
1 'polypeptide(L)'
;MHRRHFLTSLAAAGVAATTATGARAERGDLLLAGNYYPVRLNENGESTRIDHLVVTDGRVSLSIDWTSGAPLYAENRADLSGLGGGLGDLFRTPFRVRWRRAHPVGSVDINPGRNMLIARVEDASGLQNAAATIGAGDHSWDLPGRFGGRSRPAQGRAAGAARIDDDGRLLIHLPQMVAQF
;
A
#
# COMPACT_ATOMS: atom_id res chain seq x y z
N MET A 1 -41.39 36.58 34.23
CA MET A 1 -40.38 35.54 33.97
C MET A 1 -40.85 34.69 32.79
N HIS A 2 -39.90 34.28 31.93
CA HIS A 2 -40.00 33.33 30.79
C HIS A 2 -40.72 33.81 29.52
N ARG A 3 -40.00 34.25 28.47
CA ARG A 3 -39.06 33.58 27.51
C ARG A 3 -39.80 33.02 26.30
N ARG A 4 -39.54 33.69 25.17
CA ARG A 4 -39.91 33.40 23.79
C ARG A 4 -39.40 32.03 23.37
N HIS A 5 -40.20 31.28 22.62
CA HIS A 5 -39.74 30.13 21.85
C HIS A 5 -40.03 30.35 20.37
N PHE A 6 -38.98 30.77 19.66
CA PHE A 6 -38.80 30.53 18.23
C PHE A 6 -38.30 29.09 18.09
N LEU A 7 -38.93 28.28 17.24
CA LEU A 7 -38.33 27.04 16.75
C LEU A 7 -38.41 27.03 15.23
N THR A 8 -37.25 27.35 14.66
CA THR A 8 -36.87 27.29 13.27
C THR A 8 -36.80 25.83 12.82
N SER A 9 -37.47 25.54 11.71
CA SER A 9 -37.39 24.29 10.96
C SER A 9 -35.96 24.10 10.41
N LEU A 10 -35.35 22.94 10.66
CA LEU A 10 -34.20 22.48 9.89
C LEU A 10 -34.47 21.05 9.39
N ALA A 11 -34.78 20.95 8.10
CA ALA A 11 -34.83 19.69 7.37
C ALA A 11 -33.39 19.20 7.16
N ALA A 12 -33.03 18.08 7.78
CA ALA A 12 -31.78 17.38 7.50
C ALA A 12 -32.05 16.34 6.41
N ALA A 13 -31.47 16.57 5.23
CA ALA A 13 -31.43 15.63 4.13
C ALA A 13 -30.73 14.34 4.58
N GLY A 14 -31.43 13.22 4.44
CA GLY A 14 -30.89 11.88 4.64
C GLY A 14 -29.88 11.55 3.53
N VAL A 15 -28.61 11.54 3.88
CA VAL A 15 -27.58 10.88 3.08
C VAL A 15 -27.55 9.43 3.52
N ALA A 16 -27.95 8.54 2.61
CA ALA A 16 -27.80 7.11 2.76
C ALA A 16 -26.31 6.79 2.96
N ALA A 17 -25.93 6.43 4.19
CA ALA A 17 -24.68 5.73 4.43
C ALA A 17 -24.84 4.32 3.86
N THR A 18 -24.33 4.10 2.66
CA THR A 18 -24.02 2.75 2.18
C THR A 18 -23.01 2.16 3.15
N THR A 19 -23.50 1.34 4.07
CA THR A 19 -22.70 0.48 4.91
C THR A 19 -21.95 -0.47 3.99
N ALA A 20 -20.69 -0.16 3.69
CA ALA A 20 -19.75 -1.12 3.18
C ALA A 20 -19.64 -2.22 4.25
N THR A 21 -20.24 -3.37 3.97
CA THR A 21 -20.09 -4.63 4.71
C THR A 21 -18.66 -5.12 4.53
N GLY A 22 -17.71 -4.47 5.20
CA GLY A 22 -16.35 -4.94 5.39
C GLY A 22 -16.26 -5.70 6.70
N ALA A 23 -16.75 -6.93 6.75
CA ALA A 23 -16.49 -7.82 7.87
C ALA A 23 -16.56 -9.29 7.43
N ARG A 24 -15.39 -9.92 7.28
CA ARG A 24 -15.17 -11.28 7.80
C ARG A 24 -13.67 -11.57 7.92
N ALA A 25 -13.13 -11.30 9.10
CA ALA A 25 -12.00 -12.05 9.61
C ALA A 25 -12.57 -13.37 10.15
N GLU A 26 -12.44 -14.45 9.39
CA GLU A 26 -12.59 -15.80 9.93
C GLU A 26 -11.21 -16.29 10.35
N ARG A 27 -11.05 -16.48 11.67
CA ARG A 27 -9.95 -17.15 12.38
C ARG A 27 -8.75 -16.27 12.81
N GLY A 28 -8.94 -15.60 13.95
CA GLY A 28 -8.11 -15.61 15.17
C GLY A 28 -6.57 -15.70 15.20
N ASP A 29 -5.85 -15.65 14.08
CA ASP A 29 -4.39 -15.54 14.12
C ASP A 29 -4.00 -14.07 14.28
N LEU A 30 -3.43 -13.75 15.44
CA LEU A 30 -2.76 -12.46 15.66
C LEU A 30 -1.68 -12.31 14.61
N LEU A 31 -1.84 -11.36 13.69
CA LEU A 31 -0.79 -10.97 12.77
C LEU A 31 0.45 -10.57 13.57
N LEU A 32 1.54 -11.31 13.39
CA LEU A 32 2.82 -10.98 13.98
C LEU A 32 3.55 -10.05 13.02
N ALA A 33 3.61 -8.77 13.38
CA ALA A 33 4.27 -7.75 12.57
C ALA A 33 5.73 -8.14 12.26
N GLY A 34 6.13 -8.01 10.99
CA GLY A 34 7.45 -8.38 10.51
C GLY A 34 7.61 -9.84 10.07
N ASN A 35 6.63 -10.71 10.33
CA ASN A 35 6.63 -12.05 9.76
C ASN A 35 6.33 -12.02 8.25
N TYR A 36 6.78 -13.05 7.55
CA TYR A 36 6.54 -13.21 6.12
C TYR A 36 5.12 -13.70 5.86
N TYR A 37 4.34 -12.90 5.14
CA TYR A 37 3.01 -13.26 4.65
C TYR A 37 2.97 -13.14 3.14
N PRO A 38 2.18 -13.97 2.43
CA PRO A 38 1.92 -13.76 1.01
C PRO A 38 1.46 -12.33 0.74
N VAL A 39 1.96 -11.71 -0.33
CA VAL A 39 1.41 -10.43 -0.80
C VAL A 39 0.12 -10.76 -1.56
N ARG A 40 -1.00 -10.80 -0.84
CA ARG A 40 -2.33 -11.03 -1.42
C ARG A 40 -3.15 -9.76 -1.32
N LEU A 41 -3.71 -9.39 -2.46
CA LEU A 41 -4.53 -8.21 -2.65
C LEU A 41 -5.96 -8.69 -2.92
N ASN A 42 -6.92 -8.17 -2.17
CA ASN A 42 -8.33 -8.40 -2.42
C ASN A 42 -8.94 -7.18 -3.10
N GLU A 43 -9.63 -7.37 -4.22
CA GLU A 43 -10.44 -6.36 -4.88
C GLU A 43 -11.75 -6.99 -5.32
N ASN A 44 -12.88 -6.38 -4.94
CA ASN A 44 -14.23 -6.88 -5.28
C ASN A 44 -14.49 -8.36 -4.92
N GLY A 45 -13.84 -8.87 -3.87
CA GLY A 45 -13.97 -10.26 -3.43
C GLY A 45 -13.01 -11.23 -4.13
N GLU A 46 -12.26 -10.79 -5.13
CA GLU A 46 -11.24 -11.60 -5.78
C GLU A 46 -9.88 -11.43 -5.10
N SER A 47 -9.29 -12.56 -4.68
CA SER A 47 -7.96 -12.60 -4.09
C SER A 47 -6.90 -12.83 -5.16
N THR A 48 -6.00 -11.87 -5.35
CA THR A 48 -4.85 -11.97 -6.25
C THR A 48 -3.58 -12.05 -5.43
N ARG A 49 -2.78 -13.09 -5.68
CA ARG A 49 -1.42 -13.20 -5.15
C ARG A 49 -0.46 -12.42 -6.07
N ILE A 50 0.44 -11.64 -5.48
CA ILE A 50 1.52 -10.95 -6.18
C ILE A 50 2.85 -11.51 -5.73
N ASP A 51 3.66 -11.86 -6.71
CA ASP A 51 5.00 -12.44 -6.54
C ASP A 51 6.07 -11.62 -7.31
N HIS A 52 5.64 -10.64 -8.09
CA HIS A 52 6.49 -9.86 -8.99
C HIS A 52 6.13 -8.37 -8.93
N LEU A 53 7.15 -7.51 -8.82
CA LEU A 53 7.03 -6.07 -9.02
C LEU A 53 8.02 -5.66 -10.10
N VAL A 54 7.50 -5.08 -11.19
CA VAL A 54 8.29 -4.50 -12.26
C VAL A 54 8.21 -2.98 -12.17
N VAL A 55 9.32 -2.28 -12.36
CA VAL A 55 9.35 -0.83 -12.57
C VAL A 55 9.95 -0.50 -13.93
N THR A 56 9.29 0.38 -14.68
CA THR A 56 9.69 0.69 -16.05
C THR A 56 9.35 2.12 -16.47
N ASP A 57 10.20 2.69 -17.33
CA ASP A 57 9.97 3.95 -18.06
C ASP A 57 9.72 3.70 -19.56
N GLY A 58 9.53 2.43 -19.95
CA GLY A 58 9.39 1.98 -21.33
C GLY A 58 10.70 1.67 -22.06
N ARG A 59 11.85 2.13 -21.55
CA ARG A 59 13.19 1.82 -22.09
C ARG A 59 13.95 0.86 -21.17
N VAL A 60 13.95 1.16 -19.88
CA VAL A 60 14.51 0.37 -18.81
C VAL A 60 13.38 -0.33 -18.07
N SER A 61 13.65 -1.54 -17.58
CA SER A 61 12.70 -2.34 -16.84
C SER A 61 13.45 -3.20 -15.84
N LEU A 62 13.19 -2.95 -14.56
CA LEU A 62 13.81 -3.62 -13.42
C LEU A 62 12.75 -4.41 -12.66
N SER A 63 13.13 -5.50 -11.98
CA SER A 63 12.18 -6.28 -11.18
C SER A 63 12.67 -6.58 -9.78
N ILE A 64 11.70 -6.84 -8.90
CA ILE A 64 11.85 -7.58 -7.65
C ILE A 64 10.92 -8.78 -7.77
N ASP A 65 11.45 -9.96 -7.52
CA ASP A 65 10.73 -11.22 -7.62
C ASP A 65 10.84 -11.96 -6.28
N TRP A 66 9.73 -12.50 -5.79
CA TRP A 66 9.66 -13.21 -4.51
C TRP A 66 8.68 -14.37 -4.56
N THR A 67 8.92 -15.40 -3.75
CA THR A 67 8.06 -16.61 -3.74
C THR A 67 7.52 -16.96 -2.35
N SER A 68 8.12 -16.42 -1.30
CA SER A 68 7.79 -16.70 0.11
C SER A 68 6.94 -15.62 0.78
N GLY A 69 6.49 -14.62 0.02
CA GLY A 69 5.81 -13.44 0.57
C GLY A 69 6.80 -12.38 1.05
N ALA A 70 6.35 -11.51 1.95
CA ALA A 70 7.11 -10.36 2.45
C ALA A 70 6.74 -10.03 3.91
N PRO A 71 7.66 -9.41 4.68
CA PRO A 71 7.35 -8.84 5.99
C PRO A 71 6.14 -7.91 5.96
N LEU A 72 5.06 -8.31 6.67
CA LEU A 72 3.81 -7.55 6.77
C LEU A 72 3.80 -6.68 8.02
N TYR A 73 3.26 -5.47 7.90
CA TYR A 73 3.10 -4.53 9.00
C TYR A 73 1.70 -3.92 8.99
N ALA A 74 1.11 -3.78 10.17
CA ALA A 74 -0.11 -3.01 10.37
C ALA A 74 0.20 -1.51 10.44
N GLU A 75 -0.59 -0.70 9.74
CA GLU A 75 -0.41 0.75 9.60
C GLU A 75 -1.21 1.56 10.62
N ASN A 76 -2.00 0.88 11.46
CA ASN A 76 -2.88 1.49 12.46
C ASN A 76 -2.14 1.79 13.78
N ARG A 77 -0.82 1.59 13.79
CA ARG A 77 0.04 1.83 14.94
C ARG A 77 0.31 3.33 15.13
N ALA A 78 0.43 3.75 16.39
CA ALA A 78 0.95 5.06 16.70
C ALA A 78 2.35 5.23 16.08
N ASP A 79 2.59 6.36 15.42
CA ASP A 79 3.93 6.67 14.90
C ASP A 79 4.82 7.06 16.08
N LEU A 80 5.60 6.10 16.57
CA LEU A 80 6.56 6.27 17.66
C LEU A 80 7.99 6.46 17.14
N SER A 81 8.20 6.53 15.82
CA SER A 81 9.53 6.66 15.21
C SER A 81 10.24 7.96 15.60
N GLY A 82 9.49 8.99 16.02
CA GLY A 82 10.02 10.28 16.48
C GLY A 82 10.19 10.42 18.00
N LEU A 83 9.85 9.40 18.80
CA LEU A 83 10.06 9.44 20.26
C LEU A 83 11.52 9.08 20.56
N GLY A 84 12.38 10.10 20.62
CA GLY A 84 13.80 9.95 20.96
C GLY A 84 14.01 9.16 22.25
N GLY A 85 15.08 8.35 22.29
CA GLY A 85 15.44 7.50 23.44
C GLY A 85 15.78 6.04 23.12
N GLY A 86 16.20 5.72 21.88
CA GLY A 86 16.60 4.36 21.47
C GLY A 86 15.44 3.39 21.23
N LEU A 87 14.25 3.66 21.77
CA LEU A 87 13.02 2.91 21.47
C LEU A 87 12.42 3.30 20.12
N GLY A 88 12.56 4.56 19.67
CA GLY A 88 12.05 5.03 18.38
C GLY A 88 12.59 4.28 17.17
N ASP A 89 13.86 3.84 17.23
CA ASP A 89 14.51 3.07 16.15
C ASP A 89 13.94 1.65 15.99
N LEU A 90 13.26 1.12 17.01
CA LEU A 90 12.51 -0.15 16.93
C LEU A 90 11.18 0.03 16.18
N PHE A 91 10.69 1.26 16.03
CA PHE A 91 9.41 1.55 15.41
C PHE A 91 9.60 2.15 14.02
N ARG A 92 9.32 1.33 12.99
CA ARG A 92 9.25 1.77 11.60
C ARG A 92 8.15 2.83 11.43
N THR A 93 8.48 3.96 10.79
CA THR A 93 7.51 4.98 10.37
C THR A 93 6.38 4.34 9.55
N PRO A 94 5.10 4.58 9.86
CA PRO A 94 3.98 4.00 9.11
C PRO A 94 4.02 4.37 7.62
N PHE A 95 3.67 3.42 6.75
CA PHE A 95 3.56 3.60 5.31
C PHE A 95 2.73 4.81 4.94
N ARG A 96 1.58 5.04 5.60
CA ARG A 96 0.71 6.20 5.32
C ARG A 96 1.44 7.54 5.55
N VAL A 97 2.34 7.59 6.53
CA VAL A 97 3.15 8.78 6.82
C VAL A 97 4.22 8.96 5.74
N ARG A 98 4.98 7.90 5.44
CA ARG A 98 6.00 7.87 4.38
C ARG A 98 5.40 8.27 3.03
N TRP A 99 4.26 7.66 2.67
CA TRP A 99 3.52 7.94 1.44
C TRP A 99 3.18 9.42 1.26
N ARG A 100 2.74 10.10 2.33
CA ARG A 100 2.39 11.54 2.26
C ARG A 100 3.60 12.44 2.02
N ARG A 101 4.77 12.07 2.56
CA ARG A 101 6.02 12.82 2.42
C ARG A 101 6.74 12.51 1.10
N ALA A 102 6.63 11.28 0.63
CA ALA A 102 7.26 10.78 -0.57
C ALA A 102 6.83 11.53 -1.84
N HIS A 103 7.75 11.61 -2.80
CA HIS A 103 7.57 12.34 -4.05
C HIS A 103 6.85 11.46 -5.10
N PRO A 104 5.83 11.98 -5.82
CA PRO A 104 5.18 11.23 -6.89
C PRO A 104 6.15 10.93 -8.04
N VAL A 105 6.19 9.66 -8.46
CA VAL A 105 7.04 9.22 -9.57
C VAL A 105 6.30 8.45 -10.65
N GLY A 106 5.04 8.05 -10.42
CA GLY A 106 4.32 7.30 -11.44
C GLY A 106 3.00 6.66 -11.03
N SER A 107 2.47 5.86 -11.95
CA SER A 107 1.26 5.05 -11.77
C SER A 107 1.61 3.58 -11.58
N VAL A 108 0.65 2.79 -11.09
CA VAL A 108 0.82 1.36 -10.89
C VAL A 108 -0.33 0.62 -11.55
N ASP A 109 0.02 -0.35 -12.39
CA ASP A 109 -0.90 -1.32 -12.95
C ASP A 109 -0.76 -2.67 -12.25
N ILE A 110 -1.82 -3.48 -12.27
CA ILE A 110 -1.82 -4.88 -11.85
C ILE A 110 -2.08 -5.79 -13.05
N ASN A 111 -1.35 -6.89 -13.12
CA ASN A 111 -1.60 -8.00 -14.02
C ASN A 111 -1.81 -9.28 -13.20
N PRO A 112 -3.07 -9.59 -12.84
CA PRO A 112 -3.37 -10.76 -12.00
C PRO A 112 -3.03 -12.08 -12.71
N GLY A 113 -3.15 -12.15 -14.04
CA GLY A 113 -2.78 -13.34 -14.82
C GLY A 113 -1.27 -13.65 -14.80
N ARG A 114 -0.45 -12.74 -14.28
CA ARG A 114 1.00 -12.91 -14.10
C ARG A 114 1.46 -12.68 -12.66
N ASN A 115 0.53 -12.58 -11.70
CA ASN A 115 0.84 -12.27 -10.29
C ASN A 115 1.76 -11.06 -10.13
N MET A 116 1.52 -10.00 -10.93
CA MET A 116 2.50 -8.93 -11.13
C MET A 116 1.90 -7.54 -10.90
N LEU A 117 2.69 -6.68 -10.27
CA LEU A 117 2.50 -5.23 -10.27
C LEU A 117 3.51 -4.57 -11.22
N ILE A 118 3.08 -3.50 -11.87
CA ILE A 118 3.87 -2.77 -12.87
C ILE A 118 3.83 -1.29 -12.51
N ALA A 119 4.91 -0.78 -11.93
CA ALA A 119 5.10 0.65 -11.69
C ALA A 119 5.62 1.31 -12.98
N ARG A 120 4.86 2.24 -13.53
CA ARG A 120 5.26 3.06 -14.68
C ARG A 120 5.76 4.40 -14.16
N VAL A 121 7.05 4.65 -14.31
CA VAL A 121 7.73 5.84 -13.77
C VAL A 121 8.43 6.61 -14.88
N GLU A 122 8.85 7.84 -14.59
CA GLU A 122 9.56 8.68 -15.56
C GLU A 122 11.02 8.23 -15.79
N ASP A 123 11.70 7.79 -14.73
CA ASP A 123 13.07 7.28 -14.78
C ASP A 123 13.18 5.99 -13.94
N ALA A 124 13.25 4.84 -14.62
CA ALA A 124 13.41 3.56 -13.94
C ALA A 124 14.89 3.27 -13.62
N SER A 125 15.84 3.91 -14.31
CA SER A 125 17.27 3.68 -14.10
C SER A 125 17.74 4.19 -12.74
N GLY A 126 17.17 5.30 -12.26
CA GLY A 126 17.40 5.82 -10.91
C GLY A 126 16.94 4.90 -9.78
N LEU A 127 16.15 3.86 -10.07
CA LEU A 127 15.65 2.88 -9.10
C LEU A 127 16.49 1.59 -9.05
N GLN A 128 17.61 1.53 -9.78
CA GLN A 128 18.54 0.40 -9.69
C GLN A 128 18.98 0.18 -8.23
N ASN A 129 18.83 -1.05 -7.75
CA ASN A 129 19.11 -1.46 -6.37
C ASN A 129 18.23 -0.79 -5.29
N ALA A 130 17.18 -0.06 -5.67
CA ALA A 130 16.20 0.45 -4.70
C ALA A 130 15.38 -0.70 -4.11
N ALA A 131 14.99 -0.56 -2.84
CA ALA A 131 14.01 -1.44 -2.23
C ALA A 131 12.59 -0.97 -2.58
N ALA A 132 11.57 -1.77 -2.24
CA ALA A 132 10.18 -1.38 -2.43
C ALA A 132 9.27 -1.80 -1.27
N THR A 133 8.20 -1.03 -1.07
CA THR A 133 7.13 -1.33 -0.11
C THR A 133 5.77 -1.19 -0.79
N ILE A 134 4.89 -2.16 -0.58
CA ILE A 134 3.51 -2.14 -1.05
C ILE A 134 2.60 -1.83 0.13
N GLY A 135 1.76 -0.81 0.02
CA GLY A 135 0.66 -0.51 0.95
C GLY A 135 -0.71 -0.81 0.32
N ALA A 136 -1.55 -1.54 1.06
CA ALA A 136 -2.93 -1.86 0.68
C ALA A 136 -3.83 -1.80 1.92
N GLY A 137 -4.81 -0.89 1.92
CA GLY A 137 -5.63 -0.60 3.09
C GLY A 137 -4.80 -0.19 4.31
N ASP A 138 -4.97 -0.93 5.41
CA ASP A 138 -4.31 -0.71 6.70
C ASP A 138 -3.02 -1.48 6.89
N HIS A 139 -2.43 -2.02 5.82
CA HIS A 139 -1.23 -2.83 5.90
C HIS A 139 -0.20 -2.45 4.86
N SER A 140 1.08 -2.75 5.15
CA SER A 140 2.13 -2.72 4.15
C SER A 140 3.07 -3.91 4.21
N TRP A 141 3.63 -4.26 3.07
CA TRP A 141 4.69 -5.24 2.93
C TRP A 141 5.99 -4.57 2.50
N ASP A 142 7.07 -4.87 3.20
CA ASP A 142 8.42 -4.53 2.72
C ASP A 142 8.93 -5.67 1.85
N LEU A 143 9.07 -5.43 0.54
CA LEU A 143 9.40 -6.51 -0.39
C LEU A 143 10.82 -7.03 -0.14
N PRO A 144 11.04 -8.35 -0.24
CA PRO A 144 12.36 -8.92 -0.10
C PRO A 144 13.19 -8.60 -1.34
N GLY A 145 14.43 -8.14 -1.13
CA GLY A 145 15.36 -7.83 -2.20
C GLY A 145 15.30 -6.37 -2.66
N ARG A 146 15.87 -6.15 -3.85
CA ARG A 146 16.11 -4.83 -4.45
C ARG A 146 15.92 -4.93 -5.95
N PHE A 147 15.52 -3.84 -6.59
CA PHE A 147 15.33 -3.79 -8.04
C PHE A 147 16.62 -4.18 -8.76
N GLY A 148 16.51 -5.21 -9.58
CA GLY A 148 17.59 -5.73 -10.40
C GLY A 148 17.05 -6.49 -11.59
N GLY A 149 17.97 -6.98 -12.43
CA GLY A 149 17.61 -7.74 -13.63
C GLY A 149 16.91 -6.89 -14.71
N ARG A 150 16.69 -7.49 -15.88
CA ARG A 150 15.89 -6.91 -16.95
C ARG A 150 14.59 -7.68 -17.04
N SER A 151 13.46 -6.99 -16.84
CA SER A 151 12.14 -7.59 -17.06
C SER A 151 11.54 -7.09 -18.38
N ARG A 152 10.62 -7.84 -18.99
CA ARG A 152 9.91 -7.36 -20.18
C ARG A 152 8.73 -6.47 -19.76
N PRO A 153 8.46 -5.39 -20.50
CA PRO A 153 7.27 -4.60 -20.27
C PRO A 153 6.03 -5.48 -20.30
N ALA A 154 5.22 -5.40 -19.26
CA ALA A 154 3.93 -6.05 -19.19
C ALA A 154 2.82 -5.01 -19.29
N GLN A 155 1.65 -5.48 -19.72
CA GLN A 155 0.42 -4.70 -19.65
C GLN A 155 -0.35 -5.11 -18.40
N GLY A 156 -1.13 -4.19 -17.87
CA GLY A 156 -2.00 -4.41 -16.72
C GLY A 156 -3.12 -3.38 -16.72
N ARG A 157 -4.00 -3.48 -15.74
CA ARG A 157 -5.05 -2.47 -15.48
C ARG A 157 -4.59 -1.53 -14.37
N ALA A 158 -5.04 -0.29 -14.40
CA ALA A 158 -4.75 0.68 -13.34
C ALA A 158 -5.16 0.14 -11.96
N ALA A 159 -4.26 0.26 -10.98
CA ALA A 159 -4.43 -0.26 -9.63
C ALA A 159 -4.03 0.75 -8.54
N GLY A 160 -3.13 1.67 -8.86
CA GLY A 160 -2.65 2.63 -7.87
C GLY A 160 -1.58 3.58 -8.38
N ALA A 161 -0.73 4.01 -7.44
CA ALA A 161 0.32 5.00 -7.69
C ALA A 161 1.64 4.60 -7.06
N ALA A 162 2.71 5.18 -7.58
CA ALA A 162 4.07 5.02 -7.09
C ALA A 162 4.65 6.35 -6.61
N ARG A 163 5.37 6.30 -5.48
CA ARG A 163 6.12 7.42 -4.91
C ARG A 163 7.52 6.98 -4.51
N ILE A 164 8.48 7.88 -4.52
CA ILE A 164 9.84 7.65 -4.00
C ILE A 164 9.97 8.34 -2.65
N ASP A 165 10.34 7.56 -1.64
CA ASP A 165 10.58 8.07 -0.29
C ASP A 165 11.97 8.68 -0.16
N ASP A 166 12.21 9.41 0.93
CA ASP A 166 13.48 10.13 1.16
C ASP A 166 14.68 9.17 1.28
N ASP A 167 14.46 7.90 1.65
CA ASP A 167 15.48 6.84 1.72
C ASP A 167 15.75 6.16 0.35
N GLY A 168 15.13 6.66 -0.73
CA GLY A 168 15.24 6.08 -2.07
C GLY A 168 14.42 4.80 -2.28
N ARG A 169 13.52 4.46 -1.34
CA ARG A 169 12.62 3.31 -1.48
C ARG A 169 11.40 3.65 -2.33
N LEU A 170 11.06 2.76 -3.26
CA LEU A 170 9.81 2.87 -4.01
C LEU A 170 8.62 2.45 -3.14
N LEU A 171 7.68 3.37 -2.95
CA LEU A 171 6.41 3.12 -2.28
C LEU A 171 5.33 2.90 -3.34
N ILE A 172 4.55 1.84 -3.17
CA ILE A 172 3.42 1.47 -4.03
C ILE A 172 2.16 1.54 -3.17
N HIS A 173 1.17 2.35 -3.57
CA HIS A 173 -0.11 2.44 -2.86
C HIS A 173 -1.26 1.98 -3.74
N LEU A 174 -2.05 1.04 -3.23
CA LEU A 174 -3.14 0.38 -3.94
C LEU A 174 -4.48 0.67 -3.21
N PRO A 175 -5.11 1.84 -3.46
CA PRO A 175 -6.21 2.34 -2.63
C PRO A 175 -7.50 1.51 -2.70
N GLN A 176 -7.70 0.75 -3.79
CA GLN A 176 -8.90 -0.09 -3.97
C GLN A 176 -8.69 -1.53 -3.48
N MET A 177 -7.51 -1.84 -2.94
CA MET A 177 -7.11 -3.18 -2.56
C MET A 177 -6.89 -3.28 -1.05
N VAL A 178 -7.29 -4.42 -0.49
CA VAL A 178 -7.08 -4.74 0.93
C VAL A 178 -6.13 -5.91 1.04
N ALA A 179 -5.26 -5.86 2.06
CA ALA A 179 -4.41 -6.99 2.38
C ALA A 179 -5.22 -8.21 2.83
N GLN A 180 -4.88 -9.37 2.28
CA GLN A 180 -5.42 -10.66 2.72
C GLN A 180 -4.29 -11.53 3.24
N PHE A 181 -4.50 -12.17 4.39
CA PHE A 181 -3.52 -12.98 5.10
C PHE A 181 -4.17 -14.24 5.64
#